data_AF-A0A7K1LTT5-F1
#
_entry.id   AF-A0A7K1LTT5-F1
#
_cell.length_a   1.000
_cell.length_b   1.000
_cell.length_c   1.000
_cell.angle_alpha   90.00
_cell.angle_beta   90.00
_cell.angle_gamma   90.00
#
_symmetry.space_group_name_H-M   'P 1'
#
loop_
_entity.id
_entity.type
_entity.pdbx_description
1 polymer ?
#
loop_
_entity_poly.entity_id
_entity_poly.type
_entity_poly.pdbx_seq_one_letter_code
_entity_poly.pdbx_strand_id
1 'polypeptide(L)' 'RRVLVVEHLDVFAGLIVDEVFGMQHFPVDTFSEQLPPLEAALQPFIHGVFHREQPWLVFSPHALAQHQGFLDVAV' A
#
# COMPACT_ATOMS: atom_id res chain seq x y z
N ARG A 1 -3.88 9.33 13.98
CA ARG A 1 -2.58 9.51 13.29
C ARG A 1 -1.55 8.58 13.91
N ARG A 2 -1.14 7.56 13.16
CA ARG A 2 -0.10 6.59 13.50
C ARG A 2 0.96 6.65 12.39
N VAL A 3 2.16 6.15 12.66
CA VAL A 3 3.22 6.06 11.66
C VAL A 3 3.52 4.59 11.41
N LEU A 4 3.43 4.16 10.14
CA LEU A 4 3.95 2.88 9.69
C LEU A 4 5.40 3.10 9.26
N VAL A 5 6.32 2.32 9.83
CA VAL A 5 7.73 2.38 9.46
C VAL A 5 7.97 1.35 8.35
N VAL A 6 8.56 1.79 7.25
CA VAL A 6 8.99 0.97 6.14
C VAL A 6 10.52 0.99 6.13
N GLU A 7 11.10 -0.20 6.25
CA GLU A 7 12.53 -0.42 6.13
C GLU A 7 12.76 -1.36 4.96
N HIS A 8 13.37 -0.85 3.89
CA HIS A 8 13.66 -1.63 2.70
C HIS A 8 15.00 -1.23 2.09
N LEU A 9 15.98 -2.12 2.16
CA LEU A 9 17.37 -1.85 1.78
C LEU A 9 17.88 -0.59 2.52
N ASP A 10 18.31 0.43 1.79
CA ASP A 10 18.82 1.69 2.36
C ASP A 10 17.70 2.72 2.61
N VAL A 11 16.44 2.35 2.40
CA VAL A 11 15.28 3.24 2.56
C VAL A 11 14.65 3.03 3.93
N PHE A 12 14.67 4.09 4.74
CA PHE A 12 13.96 4.17 6.02
C PHE A 12 12.93 5.30 5.95
N ALA A 13 11.65 4.95 5.85
CA ALA A 13 10.56 5.90 5.65
C ALA A 13 9.41 5.71 6.64
N GLY A 14 8.79 6.82 7.05
CA GLY A 14 7.57 6.82 7.84
C GLY A 14 6.36 7.17 6.97
N LEU A 15 5.35 6.29 6.92
CA LEU A 15 4.07 6.56 6.29
C LEU A 15 3.07 7.00 7.37
N ILE A 16 2.54 8.20 7.23
CA ILE A 16 1.48 8.70 8.13
C ILE A 16 0.17 8.03 7.71
N VAL A 17 -0.49 7.39 8.68
CA VAL A 17 -1.81 6.78 8.50
C VAL A 17 -2.78 7.28 9.55
N ASP A 18 -4.07 7.29 9.22
CA ASP A 18 -5.09 7.69 10.18
C ASP A 18 -5.27 6.62 11.27
N GLU A 19 -5.36 5.36 10.84
CA GLU A 19 -5.64 4.20 11.68
C GLU A 19 -4.87 2.94 11.21
N VAL A 20 -4.67 1.98 12.12
CA VAL A 20 -4.18 0.64 11.78
C VAL A 20 -5.07 -0.39 12.45
N PHE A 21 -5.79 -1.15 11.63
CA PHE A 21 -6.75 -2.18 12.04
C PHE A 21 -6.09 -3.49 12.53
N GLY A 22 -4.76 -3.52 12.64
CA GLY A 22 -3.99 -4.69 13.02
C GLY A 22 -3.96 -5.75 11.91
N MET A 23 -3.71 -7.00 12.29
CA MET A 23 -3.70 -8.13 11.37
C MET A 23 -5.14 -8.50 11.01
N GLN A 24 -5.41 -8.60 9.71
CA GLN A 24 -6.71 -8.97 9.16
C GLN A 24 -6.56 -10.24 8.33
N HIS A 25 -7.55 -11.13 8.40
CA HIS A 25 -7.60 -12.32 7.57
C HIS A 25 -8.50 -12.06 6.35
N PHE A 26 -7.97 -12.29 5.15
CA PHE A 26 -8.69 -12.14 3.90
C PHE A 26 -8.81 -13.48 3.19
N PRO A 27 -10.02 -13.93 2.84
CA PRO A 27 -10.20 -15.13 2.03
C PRO A 27 -9.57 -14.95 0.64
N VAL A 28 -8.78 -15.93 0.20
CA VAL A 28 -8.02 -15.84 -1.06
C VAL A 28 -8.94 -15.74 -2.28
N ASP A 29 -10.11 -16.36 -2.22
CA ASP A 29 -11.16 -16.30 -3.25
C ASP A 29 -11.81 -14.91 -3.38
N THR A 30 -11.57 -14.00 -2.43
CA THR A 30 -12.01 -12.59 -2.55
C THR A 30 -10.97 -11.69 -3.21
N PHE A 31 -9.77 -12.19 -3.53
CA PHE A 31 -8.73 -11.43 -4.22
C PHE A 31 -9.06 -11.25 -5.71
N SER A 32 -8.77 -10.06 -6.22
CA SER A 32 -8.86 -9.74 -7.64
C SER A 32 -7.77 -8.73 -8.03
N GLU A 33 -7.28 -8.85 -9.27
CA GLU A 33 -6.44 -7.83 -9.91
C GLU A 33 -7.30 -6.75 -10.60
N GLN A 34 -8.63 -6.92 -10.64
CA GLN A 34 -9.55 -5.92 -11.18
C GLN A 34 -9.76 -4.80 -10.16
N LEU A 35 -8.90 -3.78 -10.25
CA LEU A 35 -8.92 -2.66 -9.34
C LEU A 35 -10.14 -1.73 -9.60
N PRO A 36 -10.72 -1.13 -8.55
CA PRO A 36 -11.66 -0.03 -8.72
C PRO A 36 -10.98 1.19 -9.38
N PRO A 37 -11.75 2.17 -9.89
CA PRO A 37 -11.18 3.43 -10.37
C PRO A 37 -10.27 4.05 -9.31
N LEU A 38 -9.03 4.31 -9.69
CA LEU A 38 -8.00 4.79 -8.79
C LEU A 38 -7.09 5.79 -9.51
N GLU A 39 -6.48 6.70 -8.76
CA GLU A 39 -5.57 7.72 -9.29
C GLU A 39 -4.34 7.08 -9.93
N ALA A 40 -3.99 7.47 -11.16
CA ALA A 40 -2.89 6.87 -11.92
C ALA A 40 -1.56 6.77 -11.14
N ALA A 41 -1.29 7.75 -10.26
CA ALA A 41 -0.11 7.79 -9.41
C ALA A 41 -0.05 6.64 -8.37
N LEU A 42 -1.20 6.08 -7.98
CA LEU A 42 -1.26 4.98 -7.00
C LEU A 42 -1.15 3.61 -7.65
N GLN A 43 -1.49 3.47 -8.94
CA GLN A 43 -1.52 2.17 -9.66
C GLN A 43 -0.24 1.34 -9.46
N PRO A 44 0.98 1.91 -9.54
CA PRO A 44 2.21 1.13 -9.40
C PRO A 44 2.39 0.48 -8.03
N PHE A 45 1.65 0.95 -7.02
CA PHE A 45 1.81 0.52 -5.62
C PHE A 45 0.68 -0.39 -5.14
N ILE A 46 -0.31 -0.69 -5.99
CA ILE A 46 -1.44 -1.55 -5.63
C ILE A 46 -1.31 -2.88 -6.35
N HIS A 47 -1.16 -3.96 -5.58
CA HIS A 47 -1.02 -5.31 -6.12
C HIS A 47 -2.37 -5.93 -6.52
N GLY A 48 -3.45 -5.51 -5.88
CA GLY A 48 -4.78 -6.07 -6.09
C GLY A 48 -5.77 -5.52 -5.09
N VAL A 49 -6.94 -6.14 -5.03
CA VAL A 49 -8.01 -5.78 -4.10
C VAL A 49 -8.64 -7.04 -3.51
N PHE A 50 -8.95 -7.02 -2.22
CA PHE A 50 -9.87 -7.99 -1.62
C PHE A 50 -11.28 -7.41 -1.55
N HIS A 51 -12.26 -8.14 -2.08
CA HIS A 51 -13.66 -7.74 -2.07
C HIS A 51 -14.36 -8.21 -0.79
N ARG A 52 -14.73 -7.25 0.08
CA ARG A 52 -15.56 -7.46 1.27
C ARG A 52 -16.71 -6.43 1.27
N GLU A 53 -17.23 -6.06 2.44
CA GLU A 53 -18.22 -4.97 2.59
C GLU A 53 -17.73 -3.65 1.95
N GLN A 54 -16.43 -3.38 2.07
CA GLN A 54 -15.71 -2.35 1.32
C GLN A 54 -14.51 -2.98 0.61
N PRO A 55 -14.05 -2.42 -0.54
CA PRO A 55 -12.84 -2.89 -1.20
C PRO A 55 -11.60 -2.59 -0.37
N TRP A 56 -10.71 -3.59 -0.23
CA TRP A 56 -9.43 -3.46 0.47
C TRP A 56 -8.28 -3.53 -0.53
N LEU A 57 -7.70 -2.38 -0.87
CA LEU A 57 -6.55 -2.32 -1.76
C LEU A 57 -5.30 -2.90 -1.07
N VAL A 58 -4.59 -3.78 -1.78
CA VAL A 58 -3.33 -4.37 -1.33
C VAL A 58 -2.20 -3.43 -1.72
N PHE A 59 -1.93 -2.44 -0.87
CA PHE A 59 -0.81 -1.53 -1.03
C PHE A 59 0.53 -2.23 -0.75
N SER A 60 1.54 -1.99 -1.59
CA SER A 60 2.91 -2.48 -1.42
C SER A 60 3.84 -1.35 -0.96
N PRO A 61 4.20 -1.30 0.34
CA PRO A 61 5.19 -0.34 0.83
C PRO A 61 6.57 -0.54 0.19
N HIS A 62 6.88 -1.77 -0.23
CA HIS A 62 8.12 -2.10 -0.92
C HIS A 62 8.18 -1.47 -2.31
N ALA A 63 7.07 -1.55 -3.07
CA ALA A 63 6.99 -0.90 -4.39
C ALA A 63 7.14 0.61 -4.28
N LEU A 64 6.56 1.22 -3.23
CA LEU A 64 6.74 2.64 -2.94
C LEU A 64 8.20 2.96 -2.61
N ALA A 65 8.84 2.18 -1.73
CA ALA A 65 10.22 2.40 -1.31
C ALA A 65 11.24 2.27 -2.46
N GLN A 66 10.91 1.54 -3.52
CA GLN A 66 11.76 1.40 -4.72
C GLN A 66 11.46 2.44 -5.81
N HIS A 67 10.40 3.24 -5.66
CA HIS A 67 9.96 4.14 -6.71
C HIS A 67 10.75 5.44 -6.71
N GLN A 68 11.38 5.77 -7.84
CA GLN A 68 12.27 6.93 -7.96
C GLN A 68 11.62 8.24 -7.49
N GLY A 69 10.38 8.51 -7.90
CA GLY A 69 9.68 9.74 -7.49
C GLY A 69 9.40 9.84 -5.98
N PHE A 70 9.40 8.71 -5.26
CA PHE A 70 9.32 8.71 -3.79
C PHE A 70 10.70 8.93 -3.16
N LEU A 71 11.75 8.35 -3.75
CA LEU A 71 13.14 8.54 -3.31
C LEU A 71 13.63 9.98 -3.52
N ASP A 72 13.24 10.62 -4.62
CA ASP A 72 13.66 11.99 -4.96
C ASP A 72 13.19 13.03 -3.93
N VAL A 73 12.13 12.74 -3.18
CA VAL A 73 11.57 13.62 -2.14
C VAL A 73 11.96 13.21 -0.71
N ALA A 74 12.64 12.07 -0.55
CA ALA A 74 13.07 11.53 0.74
C ALA A 74 14.46 12.03 1.18
N VAL A 75 15.03 13.01 0.46
CA VAL A 75 16.37 13.60 0.70
C VAL A 75 16.31 14.80 1.65
#